data_AF-A0A9P6GY13-F1
#
_entry.id   AF-A0A9P6GY13-F1
#
_cell.length_a   1.000
_cell.length_b   1.000
_cell.length_c   1.000
_cell.angle_alpha   90.00
_cell.angle_beta   90.00
_cell.angle_gamma   90.00
#
_symmetry.space_group_name_H-M   'P 1'
#
loop_
_entity.id
_entity.type
_entity.pdbx_description
1 polymer ?
#
loop_
_entity_poly.entity_id
_entity_poly.type
_entity_poly.pdbx_seq_one_letter_code
_entity_poly.pdbx_strand_id
1 'polypeptide(L)'
;MDPLEQEEFYNLKANDFQGNEVEFSYFRGSPLLIANVASTCGLAKNNYESFADLFVMYYKKGLRVLLFPCSQYLGQEYEDLSKIYEFISRFSDKFILFDKVAVFGKDIHPVFAHLVKYSSGFCGSFIKWNFTKFLINEDGIIIKRYGPNELVTCGDKYMTKLFKNAEVDMNNNVVEQKYTHNPYECSDSDSEVL
;
A
#
# COMPACT_ATOMS: atom_id res chain seq x y z
N MET A 1 20.69 -5.63 2.98
CA MET A 1 19.68 -4.99 3.84
C MET A 1 20.30 -3.69 4.33
N ASP A 2 19.62 -2.56 4.17
CA ASP A 2 20.00 -1.29 4.81
C ASP A 2 19.23 -1.20 6.15
N PRO A 3 19.89 -1.42 7.30
CA PRO A 3 19.20 -1.45 8.59
C PRO A 3 18.51 -0.12 8.94
N LEU A 4 19.02 1.01 8.41
CA LEU A 4 18.47 2.33 8.68
C LEU A 4 17.14 2.55 7.95
N GLU A 5 17.03 2.11 6.69
CA GLU A 5 15.78 2.19 5.93
C GLU A 5 14.67 1.41 6.64
N GLN A 6 14.95 0.17 7.04
CA GLN A 6 14.00 -0.67 7.74
C GLN A 6 13.51 -0.04 9.06
N GLU A 7 14.44 0.45 9.88
CA GLU A 7 14.10 1.06 11.17
C GLU A 7 13.25 2.31 10.96
N GLU A 8 13.65 3.20 10.04
CA GLU A 8 12.88 4.40 9.72
C GLU A 8 11.48 4.06 9.18
N PHE A 9 11.35 3.03 8.34
CA PHE A 9 10.08 2.61 7.77
C PHE A 9 9.09 2.14 8.84
N TYR A 10 9.53 1.29 9.77
CA TYR A 10 8.64 0.74 10.79
C TYR A 10 8.34 1.71 11.95
N ASN A 11 9.08 2.82 12.05
CA ASN A 11 8.75 3.93 12.95
C ASN A 11 7.73 4.91 12.35
N LEU A 12 7.30 4.71 11.10
CA LEU A 12 6.26 5.53 10.47
C LEU A 12 4.89 5.23 11.05
N LYS A 13 4.01 6.23 10.92
CA LYS A 13 2.60 6.15 11.23
C LYS A 13 1.79 7.02 10.30
N ALA A 14 0.52 6.67 10.12
CA ALA A 14 -0.43 7.45 9.34
C ALA A 14 -1.84 7.23 9.89
N ASN A 15 -2.69 8.25 9.78
CA ASN A 15 -4.09 8.10 10.13
C ASN A 15 -4.85 7.40 9.00
N ASP A 16 -5.67 6.44 9.39
CA ASP A 16 -6.59 5.77 8.49
C ASP A 16 -7.76 6.71 8.08
N PHE A 17 -8.61 6.31 7.14
CA PHE A 17 -9.69 7.19 6.67
C PHE A 17 -10.77 7.50 7.74
N GLN A 18 -10.78 6.77 8.86
CA GLN A 18 -11.66 6.97 10.01
C GLN A 18 -10.99 7.83 11.10
N GLY A 19 -9.71 8.17 10.93
CA GLY A 19 -8.93 8.99 11.86
C GLY A 19 -8.16 8.19 12.91
N ASN A 20 -8.11 6.85 12.81
CA ASN A 20 -7.31 6.04 13.73
C ASN A 20 -5.84 6.04 13.31
N GLU A 21 -4.92 6.18 14.27
CA GLU A 21 -3.49 6.11 13.98
C GLU A 21 -3.07 4.65 13.72
N VAL A 22 -2.46 4.39 12.56
CA VAL A 22 -1.93 3.09 12.16
C VAL A 22 -0.42 3.16 12.13
N GLU A 23 0.22 2.34 12.97
CA GLU A 23 1.67 2.18 12.98
C GLU A 23 2.13 1.24 11.87
N PHE A 24 3.21 1.61 11.18
CA PHE A 24 3.75 0.77 10.11
C PHE A 24 4.44 -0.49 10.67
N SER A 25 4.83 -0.48 11.95
CA SER A 25 5.33 -1.63 12.71
C SER A 25 4.40 -2.86 12.58
N TYR A 26 3.09 -2.63 12.44
CA TYR A 26 2.09 -3.69 12.27
C TYR A 26 2.21 -4.46 10.95
N PHE A 27 2.82 -3.87 9.93
CA PHE A 27 3.02 -4.50 8.62
C PHE A 27 4.32 -5.31 8.51
N ARG A 28 5.05 -5.51 9.62
CA ARG A 28 6.28 -6.27 9.62
C ARG A 28 6.04 -7.71 9.17
N GLY A 29 6.82 -8.18 8.19
CA GLY A 29 6.66 -9.50 7.58
C GLY A 29 5.69 -9.54 6.41
N SER A 30 5.02 -8.43 6.07
CA SER A 30 4.09 -8.36 4.94
C SER A 30 4.68 -7.57 3.77
N PRO A 31 4.68 -8.12 2.55
CA PRO A 31 4.85 -7.35 1.33
C PRO A 31 3.78 -6.26 1.20
N LEU A 32 4.18 -5.04 0.81
CA LEU A 32 3.27 -3.91 0.68
C LEU A 32 3.33 -3.29 -0.71
N LEU A 33 2.16 -2.93 -1.24
CA LEU A 33 2.04 -2.00 -2.36
C LEU A 33 1.44 -0.70 -1.85
N ILE A 34 2.25 0.36 -1.78
CA ILE A 34 1.81 1.70 -1.35
C ILE A 34 1.60 2.57 -2.59
N ALA A 35 0.47 3.27 -2.69
CA ALA A 35 0.19 4.18 -3.80
C ALA A 35 -0.48 5.49 -3.36
N ASN A 36 -0.10 6.62 -3.99
CA ASN A 36 -0.93 7.82 -3.94
C ASN A 36 -2.05 7.73 -4.97
N VAL A 37 -3.29 8.00 -4.59
CA VAL A 37 -4.47 7.79 -5.44
C VAL A 37 -5.33 9.05 -5.62
N ALA A 38 -6.17 9.02 -6.65
CA ALA A 38 -7.12 10.08 -7.00
C ALA A 38 -8.34 9.48 -7.73
N SER A 39 -9.56 9.65 -7.20
CA SER A 39 -10.78 9.00 -7.72
C SER A 39 -11.25 9.50 -9.09
N THR A 40 -10.97 10.75 -9.47
CA THR A 40 -11.43 11.36 -10.74
C THR A 40 -10.33 11.49 -11.79
N CYS A 41 -9.15 10.94 -11.51
CA CYS A 41 -8.05 10.91 -12.46
C CYS A 41 -8.34 9.95 -13.63
N GLY A 42 -7.94 10.30 -14.85
CA GLY A 42 -8.10 9.43 -16.02
C GLY A 42 -7.35 8.09 -15.93
N LEU A 43 -6.39 7.96 -15.00
CA LEU A 43 -5.66 6.72 -14.72
C LEU A 43 -6.36 5.85 -13.66
N ALA A 44 -7.41 6.33 -13.00
CA ALA A 44 -8.00 5.68 -11.84
C ALA A 44 -8.48 4.26 -12.17
N LYS A 45 -9.32 4.11 -13.20
CA LYS A 45 -9.94 2.82 -13.55
C LYS A 45 -8.91 1.69 -13.67
N ASN A 46 -7.94 1.84 -14.58
CA ASN A 46 -6.97 0.78 -14.87
C ASN A 46 -6.05 0.50 -13.68
N ASN A 47 -5.75 1.50 -12.84
CA ASN A 47 -4.92 1.30 -11.65
C ASN A 47 -5.67 0.55 -10.55
N TYR A 48 -6.92 0.92 -10.26
CA TYR A 48 -7.71 0.21 -9.26
C TYR A 48 -8.05 -1.22 -9.70
N GLU A 49 -8.32 -1.46 -10.98
CA GLU A 49 -8.46 -2.81 -11.54
C GLU A 49 -7.16 -3.62 -11.37
N SER A 50 -6.00 -3.03 -11.70
CA SER A 50 -4.68 -3.63 -11.49
C SER A 50 -4.42 -3.97 -10.02
N PHE A 51 -4.82 -3.11 -9.06
CA PHE A 51 -4.69 -3.41 -7.63
C PHE A 51 -5.62 -4.55 -7.20
N ALA A 52 -6.84 -4.62 -7.75
CA ALA A 52 -7.78 -5.69 -7.44
C ALA A 52 -7.26 -7.05 -7.94
N ASP A 53 -6.67 -7.11 -9.13
CA ASP A 53 -6.05 -8.32 -9.68
C ASP A 53 -4.90 -8.81 -8.79
N LEU A 54 -4.01 -7.89 -8.37
CA LEU A 54 -2.91 -8.22 -7.46
C LEU A 54 -3.41 -8.73 -6.11
N PHE A 55 -4.46 -8.09 -5.59
CA PHE A 55 -5.08 -8.47 -4.34
C PHE A 55 -5.62 -9.92 -4.42
N VAL A 56 -6.39 -10.24 -5.47
CA VAL A 56 -6.92 -11.60 -5.68
C VAL A 56 -5.78 -12.63 -5.71
N MET A 57 -4.67 -12.32 -6.35
CA MET A 57 -3.54 -13.25 -6.50
C MET A 57 -2.69 -13.40 -5.23
N TYR A 58 -2.43 -12.31 -4.50
CA TYR A 58 -1.37 -12.26 -3.50
C TYR A 58 -1.84 -11.95 -2.07
N TYR A 59 -3.11 -11.61 -1.85
CA TYR A 59 -3.62 -11.28 -0.50
C TYR A 59 -3.38 -12.41 0.50
N LYS A 60 -3.74 -13.65 0.12
CA LYS A 60 -3.54 -14.86 0.92
C LYS A 60 -2.07 -15.23 1.11
N LYS A 61 -1.16 -14.62 0.33
CA LYS A 61 0.30 -14.75 0.46
C LYS A 61 0.90 -13.61 1.29
N GLY A 62 0.07 -12.75 1.88
CA GLY A 62 0.48 -11.68 2.78
C GLY A 62 0.58 -10.29 2.17
N LEU A 63 0.25 -10.10 0.87
CA LEU A 63 0.25 -8.77 0.27
C LEU A 63 -0.78 -7.87 0.98
N ARG A 64 -0.40 -6.64 1.29
CA ARG A 64 -1.33 -5.56 1.66
C ARG A 64 -1.19 -4.39 0.68
N VAL A 65 -2.32 -3.82 0.29
CA VAL A 65 -2.37 -2.66 -0.61
C VAL A 65 -2.82 -1.45 0.20
N LEU A 66 -1.94 -0.46 0.30
CA LEU A 66 -2.12 0.73 1.14
C LEU A 66 -2.31 1.94 0.21
N LEU A 67 -3.45 2.61 0.34
CA LEU A 67 -3.88 3.67 -0.56
C LEU A 67 -3.96 5.00 0.18
N PHE A 68 -3.28 6.01 -0.37
CA PHE A 68 -3.19 7.35 0.19
C PHE A 68 -3.82 8.37 -0.77
N PRO A 69 -5.05 8.81 -0.52
CA PRO A 69 -5.71 9.81 -1.36
C PRO A 69 -4.93 11.13 -1.40
N CYS A 70 -4.88 11.79 -2.55
CA CYS A 70 -4.11 13.02 -2.73
C CYS A 70 -4.76 13.99 -3.72
N SER A 71 -5.03 15.23 -3.29
CA SER A 71 -5.61 16.28 -4.15
C SER A 71 -4.57 17.20 -4.81
N GLN A 72 -3.27 17.02 -4.55
CA GLN A 72 -2.24 17.96 -5.03
C GLN A 72 -2.05 17.97 -6.56
N TYR A 73 -2.55 16.96 -7.27
CA TYR A 73 -2.53 16.89 -8.73
C TYR A 73 -3.90 17.22 -9.30
N LEU A 74 -4.07 18.47 -9.73
CA LEU A 74 -5.29 19.01 -10.36
C LEU A 74 -6.58 18.82 -9.53
N GLY A 75 -6.50 18.63 -8.22
CA GLY A 75 -7.68 18.43 -7.37
C GLY A 75 -8.50 17.19 -7.74
N GLN A 76 -7.86 16.15 -8.27
CA GLN A 76 -8.54 14.97 -8.84
C GLN A 76 -9.05 13.96 -7.82
N GLU A 77 -8.99 14.26 -6.54
CA GLU A 77 -9.51 13.42 -5.47
C GLU A 77 -10.72 14.09 -4.81
N TYR A 78 -11.71 13.29 -4.40
CA TYR A 78 -12.88 13.86 -3.73
C TYR A 78 -12.47 14.55 -2.41
N GLU A 79 -13.32 15.47 -1.93
CA GLU A 79 -13.09 16.12 -0.64
C GLU A 79 -13.58 15.25 0.53
N ASP A 80 -14.68 14.52 0.35
CA ASP A 80 -15.25 13.65 1.37
C ASP A 80 -14.57 12.26 1.36
N LEU A 81 -13.91 11.91 2.46
CA LEU A 81 -13.27 10.61 2.67
C LEU A 81 -14.24 9.43 2.55
N SER A 82 -15.50 9.59 2.98
CA SER A 82 -16.51 8.53 2.89
C SER A 82 -16.82 8.19 1.44
N LYS A 83 -16.85 9.21 0.58
CA LYS A 83 -17.05 9.05 -0.87
C LYS A 83 -15.83 8.43 -1.55
N ILE A 84 -14.63 8.75 -1.08
CA ILE A 84 -13.39 8.09 -1.54
C ILE A 84 -13.44 6.61 -1.18
N TYR A 85 -13.79 6.29 0.08
CA TYR A 85 -13.95 4.91 0.54
C TYR A 85 -14.97 4.16 -0.31
N GLU A 86 -16.20 4.67 -0.46
CA GLU A 86 -17.23 4.05 -1.31
C GLU A 86 -16.74 3.81 -2.74
N PHE A 87 -16.02 4.78 -3.33
CA PHE A 87 -15.46 4.65 -4.67
C PHE A 87 -14.44 3.50 -4.75
N ILE A 88 -13.56 3.38 -3.76
CA ILE A 88 -12.47 2.38 -3.71
C ILE A 88 -13.01 0.98 -3.37
N SER A 89 -13.97 0.87 -2.46
CA SER A 89 -14.55 -0.41 -2.01
C SER A 89 -15.24 -1.21 -3.12
N ARG A 90 -15.63 -0.56 -4.23
CA ARG A 90 -16.14 -1.25 -5.43
C ARG A 90 -15.10 -2.16 -6.09
N PHE A 91 -13.81 -1.94 -5.82
CA PHE A 91 -12.71 -2.78 -6.31
C PHE A 91 -12.26 -3.80 -5.26
N SER A 92 -12.15 -3.39 -4.00
CA SER A 92 -11.93 -4.28 -2.86
C SER A 92 -12.20 -3.56 -1.55
N ASP A 93 -12.90 -4.22 -0.62
CA ASP A 93 -13.11 -3.79 0.77
C ASP A 93 -11.87 -4.02 1.66
N LYS A 94 -10.86 -4.73 1.14
CA LYS A 94 -9.64 -5.10 1.87
C LYS A 94 -8.44 -4.22 1.54
N PHE A 95 -8.62 -3.20 0.71
CA PHE A 95 -7.63 -2.15 0.60
C PHE A 95 -7.58 -1.33 1.88
N ILE A 96 -6.36 -1.04 2.34
CA ILE A 96 -6.16 -0.22 3.52
C ILE A 96 -6.13 1.23 3.04
N LEU A 97 -7.21 1.96 3.32
CA LEU A 97 -7.35 3.35 2.97
C LEU A 97 -6.88 4.25 4.12
N PHE A 98 -6.03 5.21 3.79
CA PHE A 98 -5.57 6.25 4.71
C PHE A 98 -6.28 7.57 4.47
N ASP A 99 -6.07 8.52 5.38
CA ASP A 99 -6.48 9.90 5.22
C ASP A 99 -5.78 10.56 4.00
N LYS A 100 -6.35 11.68 3.53
CA LYS A 100 -5.77 12.51 2.46
C LYS A 100 -4.43 13.05 2.92
N VAL A 101 -3.41 12.91 2.07
CA VAL A 101 -2.05 13.38 2.37
C VAL A 101 -1.46 14.23 1.26
N ALA A 102 -0.52 15.10 1.65
CA ALA A 102 0.42 15.70 0.72
C ALA A 102 1.59 14.75 0.46
N VAL A 103 1.95 14.58 -0.81
CA VAL A 103 3.02 13.69 -1.29
C VAL A 103 4.23 14.44 -1.83
N PHE A 104 4.17 15.77 -1.85
CA PHE A 104 5.29 16.66 -2.14
C PHE A 104 5.10 18.05 -1.49
N GLY A 105 6.17 18.84 -1.48
CA GLY A 105 6.18 20.21 -0.94
C GLY A 105 6.54 20.25 0.54
N LYS A 106 6.36 21.42 1.16
CA LYS A 106 6.71 21.68 2.58
C LYS A 106 5.90 20.83 3.57
N ASP A 107 4.71 20.42 3.17
CA ASP A 107 3.75 19.66 3.99
C ASP A 107 3.76 18.16 3.63
N ILE A 108 4.80 17.67 2.93
CA ILE A 108 4.90 16.26 2.54
C ILE A 108 4.76 15.34 3.77
N HIS A 109 3.88 14.34 3.64
CA HIS A 109 3.63 13.38 4.69
C HIS A 109 4.89 12.52 4.95
N PRO A 110 5.23 12.20 6.22
CA PRO A 110 6.44 11.42 6.56
C PRO A 110 6.60 10.13 5.77
N VAL A 111 5.50 9.40 5.54
CA VAL A 111 5.47 8.20 4.69
C VAL A 111 6.01 8.49 3.30
N PHE A 112 5.53 9.52 2.61
CA PHE A 112 5.99 9.84 1.26
C PHE A 112 7.39 10.46 1.23
N ALA A 113 7.78 11.20 2.27
CA ALA A 113 9.14 11.69 2.41
C ALA A 113 10.15 10.53 2.51
N HIS A 114 9.84 9.51 3.32
CA HIS A 114 10.61 8.28 3.41
C HIS A 114 10.66 7.54 2.07
N LEU A 115 9.48 7.30 1.45
CA LEU A 115 9.40 6.57 0.18
C LEU A 115 10.21 7.24 -0.92
N VAL A 116 10.19 8.57 -1.00
CA VAL A 116 11.00 9.33 -1.96
C VAL A 116 12.49 9.23 -1.63
N LYS A 117 12.89 9.41 -0.36
CA LYS A 117 14.30 9.35 0.10
C LYS A 117 14.98 8.03 -0.30
N TYR A 118 14.32 6.90 -0.11
CA TYR A 118 14.91 5.58 -0.36
C TYR A 118 14.63 5.02 -1.77
N SER A 119 13.86 5.73 -2.61
CA SER A 119 13.59 5.33 -3.99
C SER A 119 14.16 6.28 -5.05
N SER A 120 14.91 7.30 -4.64
CA SER A 120 15.39 8.42 -5.47
C SER A 120 16.51 8.07 -6.45
N GLY A 121 16.59 6.83 -6.93
CA GLY A 121 17.43 6.47 -8.07
C GLY A 121 17.02 7.20 -9.36
N PHE A 122 17.11 6.52 -10.50
CA PHE A 122 16.91 7.08 -11.86
C PHE A 122 15.57 7.85 -12.11
N CYS A 123 14.63 7.86 -11.17
CA CYS A 123 13.29 8.45 -11.30
C CYS A 123 13.09 9.84 -10.67
N GLY A 124 14.14 10.47 -10.13
CA GLY A 124 14.08 11.81 -9.53
C GLY A 124 13.46 11.83 -8.14
N SER A 125 13.67 12.94 -7.42
CA SER A 125 13.39 13.09 -5.98
C SER A 125 11.97 13.53 -5.64
N PHE A 126 10.99 13.39 -6.54
CA PHE A 126 9.61 13.81 -6.26
C PHE A 126 8.58 12.91 -6.94
N ILE A 127 7.40 12.78 -6.34
CA ILE A 127 6.24 12.11 -6.92
C ILE A 127 5.80 12.89 -8.16
N LYS A 128 5.60 12.22 -9.30
CA LYS A 128 5.33 12.93 -10.57
C LYS A 128 3.85 13.16 -10.83
N TRP A 129 2.99 12.27 -10.33
CA TRP A 129 1.55 12.32 -10.54
C TRP A 129 0.81 11.37 -9.58
N ASN A 130 -0.52 11.38 -9.67
CA ASN A 130 -1.40 10.32 -9.15
C ASN A 130 -0.95 8.93 -9.64
N PHE A 131 -1.13 7.93 -8.79
CA PHE A 131 -0.77 6.53 -9.04
C PHE A 131 0.74 6.29 -9.20
N THR A 132 1.60 7.00 -8.47
CA THR A 132 2.95 6.49 -8.22
C THR A 132 2.86 5.37 -7.19
N LYS A 133 3.50 4.23 -7.44
CA LYS A 133 3.45 3.08 -6.52
C LYS A 133 4.83 2.70 -6.02
N PHE A 134 4.87 2.11 -4.85
CA PHE A 134 6.06 1.60 -4.20
C PHE A 134 5.76 0.16 -3.79
N LEU A 135 6.61 -0.76 -4.22
CA LEU A 135 6.61 -2.13 -3.75
C LEU A 135 7.67 -2.27 -2.68
N ILE A 136 7.25 -2.73 -1.51
CA ILE A 136 8.06 -2.89 -0.31
C ILE A 136 8.03 -4.38 0.06
N ASN A 137 9.19 -4.94 0.40
CA ASN A 137 9.28 -6.33 0.83
C ASN A 137 8.87 -6.50 2.31
N GLU A 138 8.87 -7.74 2.78
CA GLU A 138 8.56 -8.15 4.14
C GLU A 138 9.43 -7.52 5.24
N ASP A 139 10.59 -6.98 4.87
CA ASP A 139 11.53 -6.30 5.77
C ASP A 139 11.31 -4.78 5.84
N GLY A 140 10.38 -4.22 5.07
CA GLY A 140 10.15 -2.77 5.01
C GLY A 140 11.08 -2.03 4.06
N ILE A 141 11.75 -2.75 3.14
CA ILE A 141 12.68 -2.18 2.16
C ILE A 141 11.98 -1.96 0.82
N ILE A 142 12.18 -0.79 0.22
CA ILE A 142 11.62 -0.44 -1.09
C ILE A 142 12.36 -1.18 -2.19
N ILE A 143 11.69 -2.09 -2.89
CA ILE A 143 12.29 -2.88 -3.97
C ILE A 143 12.01 -2.34 -5.37
N LYS A 144 10.92 -1.58 -5.55
CA LYS A 144 10.61 -0.92 -6.83
C LYS A 144 9.66 0.26 -6.63
N ARG A 145 9.95 1.35 -7.35
CA ARG A 145 9.03 2.46 -7.58
C ARG A 145 8.48 2.40 -9.00
N TYR A 146 7.16 2.48 -9.15
CA TYR A 146 6.44 2.43 -10.42
C TYR A 146 5.89 3.81 -10.78
N GLY A 147 6.00 4.17 -12.06
CA GLY A 147 5.44 5.41 -12.58
C GLY A 147 3.90 5.42 -12.66
N PRO A 148 3.27 6.59 -12.86
CA PRO A 148 1.83 6.73 -13.02
C PRO A 148 1.21 5.79 -14.07
N ASN A 149 1.85 5.68 -15.23
CA ASN A 149 1.41 4.85 -16.36
C ASN A 149 1.95 3.41 -16.34
N GLU A 150 2.77 3.07 -15.34
CA GLU A 150 3.29 1.72 -15.16
C GLU A 150 2.31 0.94 -14.28
N LEU A 151 1.52 0.06 -14.90
CA LEU A 151 0.62 -0.85 -14.17
C LEU A 151 1.44 -1.97 -13.52
N VAL A 152 1.04 -2.38 -12.31
CA VAL A 152 1.65 -3.50 -11.61
C VAL A 152 0.76 -4.72 -11.82
N THR A 153 1.21 -5.68 -12.62
CA THR A 153 0.42 -6.86 -12.95
C THR A 153 0.86 -8.07 -12.14
N CYS A 154 0.03 -9.12 -12.09
CA CYS A 154 0.40 -10.36 -11.42
C CYS A 154 1.64 -11.03 -12.02
N GLY A 155 1.95 -10.74 -13.30
CA GLY A 155 3.14 -11.23 -13.97
C GLY A 155 4.38 -10.34 -13.80
N ASP A 156 4.29 -9.24 -13.04
CA ASP A 156 5.43 -8.35 -12.83
C ASP A 156 6.62 -9.11 -12.21
N LYS A 157 7.82 -8.84 -12.73
CA LYS A 157 9.02 -9.58 -12.33
C LYS A 157 9.39 -9.38 -10.85
N TYR A 158 9.07 -8.22 -10.27
CA TYR A 158 9.34 -7.95 -8.86
C TYR A 158 8.30 -8.63 -7.99
N MET A 159 7.02 -8.58 -8.38
CA MET A 159 5.95 -9.33 -7.70
C MET A 159 6.24 -10.84 -7.70
N THR A 160 6.49 -11.43 -8.87
CA THR A 160 6.77 -12.85 -8.98
C THR A 160 8.02 -13.27 -8.21
N LYS A 161 9.08 -12.45 -8.19
CA LYS A 161 10.28 -12.73 -7.39
C LYS A 161 10.00 -12.68 -5.89
N LEU A 162 9.25 -11.66 -5.44
CA LEU A 162 8.91 -11.47 -4.03
C LEU A 162 8.13 -12.67 -3.47
N PHE A 163 7.14 -13.14 -4.21
CA PHE A 163 6.28 -14.24 -3.75
C PHE A 163 6.77 -15.65 -4.09
N LYS A 164 7.74 -15.82 -5.01
CA LYS A 164 8.41 -17.12 -5.22
C LYS A 164 9.31 -17.51 -4.05
N ASN A 165 10.00 -16.55 -3.45
CA ASN A 165 10.86 -16.81 -2.29
C ASN A 165 10.03 -17.13 -1.04
N ALA A 166 8.88 -16.47 -0.88
CA ALA A 166 7.96 -16.74 0.24
C ALA A 166 7.38 -18.17 0.24
N GLU A 167 7.16 -18.78 -0.94
CA GLU A 167 6.71 -20.19 -1.04
C GLU A 167 7.80 -21.20 -0.69
N VAL A 168 9.08 -20.83 -0.83
CA VAL A 168 10.22 -21.69 -0.44
C VAL A 168 10.39 -21.70 1.08
N ASP A 169 10.21 -20.56 1.74
CA ASP A 169 10.33 -20.43 3.20
C ASP A 169 9.14 -21.05 3.96
N MET A 170 7.92 -21.02 3.40
CA MET A 170 6.76 -21.69 4.01
C MET A 170 6.88 -23.22 4.11
N ASN A 171 7.78 -23.85 3.33
CA ASN A 171 8.09 -25.28 3.46
C ASN A 171 9.12 -25.59 4.56
N ASN A 172 9.75 -24.58 5.17
CA ASN A 172 10.79 -24.77 6.18
C ASN A 172 10.57 -24.00 7.49
N ASN A 173 9.65 -23.04 7.59
CA ASN A 173 9.17 -22.48 8.86
C ASN A 173 7.85 -21.72 8.65
N VAL A 174 6.83 -22.07 9.42
CA VAL A 174 5.59 -21.28 9.51
C VAL A 174 5.90 -20.05 10.36
N VAL A 175 6.16 -18.92 9.72
CA VAL A 175 6.15 -17.62 10.40
C VAL A 175 4.70 -17.15 10.42
N GLU A 176 4.09 -17.09 11.60
CA GLU A 176 2.78 -16.48 11.80
C GLU A 176 2.83 -15.02 11.32
N GLN A 177 2.09 -14.71 10.26
CA GLN A 177 1.88 -13.32 9.82
C GLN A 177 1.08 -12.60 10.91
N LYS A 178 1.65 -11.56 11.53
CA LYS A 178 0.97 -10.83 12.62
C LYS A 178 -0.14 -9.88 12.18
N TYR A 179 -0.25 -9.61 10.87
CA TYR A 179 -1.35 -8.83 10.29
C TYR A 179 -2.27 -9.71 9.44
N THR A 180 -2.80 -10.79 10.04
CA THR A 180 -3.87 -11.61 9.44
C THR A 180 -5.21 -10.89 9.40
N HIS A 181 -5.38 -9.84 10.22
CA HIS A 181 -6.62 -9.09 10.33
C HIS A 181 -6.46 -7.70 9.71
N ASN A 182 -7.25 -7.40 8.69
CA ASN A 182 -7.49 -6.03 8.27
C ASN A 182 -8.23 -5.31 9.42
N PRO A 183 -7.85 -4.09 9.86
CA PRO A 183 -8.62 -3.36 10.88
C PRO A 183 -10.06 -3.08 10.45
N TYR A 184 -10.37 -3.25 9.16
CA TYR A 184 -11.71 -3.19 8.59
C TYR A 184 -12.38 -4.55 8.32
N GLU A 185 -11.71 -5.67 8.61
CA GLU A 185 -12.44 -6.94 8.71
C GLU A 185 -13.34 -6.80 9.95
N CYS A 186 -14.66 -6.77 9.73
CA CYS A 186 -15.59 -7.02 10.83
C CYS A 186 -15.14 -8.32 11.49
N SER A 187 -14.89 -8.30 12.79
CA SER A 187 -14.73 -9.53 13.55
C SER A 187 -15.99 -10.35 13.33
N ASP A 188 -15.88 -11.45 12.58
CA ASP A 188 -16.87 -12.52 12.67
C ASP A 188 -16.76 -13.01 14.10
N SER A 189 -17.58 -12.44 14.99
CA SER A 189 -17.81 -13.02 16.29
C SER A 189 -18.44 -14.38 16.02
N ASP A 190 -17.66 -15.43 16.17
CA ASP A 190 -18.14 -16.80 16.31
C ASP A 190 -19.21 -16.82 17.39
N SER A 191 -20.47 -16.69 16.98
CA SER A 191 -21.60 -17.15 17.76
C SER A 191 -21.77 -18.63 17.42
N GLU A 192 -20.86 -19.46 17.95
CA GLU A 192 -21.26 -20.79 18.38
C GLU A 192 -22.28 -20.59 19.51
N VAL A 193 -23.56 -20.63 19.15
CA VAL A 193 -24.63 -20.90 20.10
C VAL A 193 -24.99 -22.37 19.93
N LEU A 194 -24.77 -23.10 21.03
CA LEU A 194 -25.13 -24.48 21.32
C LEU A 194 -26.50 -24.91 20.76
#